data_AF-A0A8T4LBL4-F1
#
_entry.id   AF-A0A8T4LBL4-F1
#
_cell.length_a   1.000
_cell.length_b   1.000
_cell.length_c   1.000
_cell.angle_alpha   90.00
_cell.angle_beta   90.00
_cell.angle_gamma   90.00
#
_symmetry.space_group_name_H-M   'P 1'
#
loop_
_entity.id
_entity.type
_entity.pdbx_description
1 polymer ?
#
loop_
_entity_poly.entity_id
_entity_poly.type
_entity_poly.pdbx_seq_one_letter_code
_entity_poly.pdbx_strand_id
1 'polypeptide(L)'
;MRKYPLIKLDDICKKFEFVLLDSSAIINCLDSNKTEHKESSKLIYRINHKKTEEASYTFFNKYLKKTKNLFVTNLIVEELKCNAGNSIREVLSKYDWLKINKKEKTYFKEVCSTDKTRKNLVKSLQNGKIIKLNEYETNIYNSFSENKTNLWLKSENNLSEADYDFLINGAVLSKTRGKTAILSNDFPLLYSYRDLVSKERLSTERYGFFIRQKKEFFQKAYNNSQINLNS
;
A
#
# COMPACT_ATOMS: atom_id res chain seq x y z
N MET A 1 -6.70 -27.47 4.36
CA MET A 1 -6.43 -26.08 3.91
C MET A 1 -5.07 -26.00 3.23
N ARG A 2 -5.00 -25.60 1.95
CA ARG A 2 -3.71 -25.36 1.29
C ARG A 2 -3.13 -24.05 1.83
N LYS A 3 -2.00 -24.13 2.55
CA LYS A 3 -1.23 -22.94 2.94
C LYS A 3 -0.56 -22.38 1.67
N TYR A 4 -0.94 -21.17 1.27
CA TYR A 4 -0.25 -20.50 0.18
C TYR A 4 1.13 -20.02 0.65
N PRO A 5 2.17 -20.18 -0.19
CA PRO A 5 3.51 -19.80 0.21
C PRO A 5 3.62 -18.29 0.39
N LEU A 6 4.31 -17.88 1.45
CA LEU A 6 4.78 -16.51 1.61
C LEU A 6 5.96 -16.27 0.66
N ILE A 7 5.92 -15.15 -0.05
CA ILE A 7 6.88 -14.76 -1.07
C ILE A 7 7.56 -13.48 -0.58
N LYS A 8 8.89 -13.42 -0.68
CA LYS A 8 9.62 -12.20 -0.31
C LYS A 8 9.45 -11.12 -1.37
N LEU A 9 9.53 -9.85 -0.96
CA LEU A 9 9.50 -8.72 -1.89
C LEU A 9 10.57 -8.84 -2.99
N ASP A 10 11.78 -9.27 -2.64
CA ASP A 10 12.86 -9.47 -3.63
C ASP A 10 12.44 -10.49 -4.71
N ASP A 11 11.72 -11.55 -4.35
CA ASP A 11 11.30 -12.59 -5.30
C ASP A 11 10.13 -12.11 -6.19
N ILE A 12 9.27 -11.25 -5.67
CA ILE A 12 8.28 -10.53 -6.49
C ILE A 12 9.01 -9.62 -7.48
N CYS A 13 9.98 -8.82 -7.02
CA CYS A 13 10.76 -7.93 -7.88
C CYS A 13 11.63 -8.68 -8.90
N LYS A 14 11.98 -9.96 -8.69
CA LYS A 14 12.63 -10.78 -9.73
C LYS A 14 11.66 -11.25 -10.82
N LYS A 15 10.39 -11.44 -10.46
CA LYS A 15 9.37 -12.03 -11.34
C LYS A 15 8.58 -10.99 -12.14
N PHE A 16 8.46 -9.77 -11.64
CA PHE A 16 7.65 -8.71 -12.23
C PHE A 16 8.51 -7.51 -12.63
N GLU A 17 8.36 -7.03 -13.85
CA GLU A 17 9.03 -5.86 -14.40
C GLU A 17 8.52 -4.55 -13.77
N PHE A 18 7.29 -4.56 -13.26
CA PHE A 18 6.67 -3.45 -12.53
C PHE A 18 6.03 -3.95 -11.24
N VAL A 19 6.35 -3.32 -10.12
CA VAL A 19 5.77 -3.60 -8.81
C VAL A 19 5.19 -2.30 -8.26
N LEU A 20 3.87 -2.16 -8.33
CA LEU A 20 3.14 -1.01 -7.83
C LEU A 20 2.85 -1.18 -6.34
N LEU A 21 3.19 -0.17 -5.54
CA LEU A 21 2.91 -0.13 -4.12
C LEU A 21 1.73 0.76 -3.80
N ASP A 22 0.76 0.21 -3.07
CA ASP A 22 -0.32 0.95 -2.45
C ASP A 22 0.10 1.49 -1.07
N SER A 23 -0.52 2.60 -0.64
CA SER A 23 -0.33 3.20 0.68
C SER A 23 -0.66 2.21 1.80
N SER A 24 -1.71 1.38 1.64
CA SER A 24 -2.12 0.38 2.64
C SER A 24 -1.04 -0.67 2.93
N ALA A 25 -0.37 -1.18 1.90
CA ALA A 25 0.73 -2.14 2.03
C ALA A 25 2.03 -1.48 2.51
N ILE A 26 2.23 -0.19 2.22
CA ILE A 26 3.35 0.59 2.74
C ILE A 26 3.20 0.80 4.25
N ILE A 27 2.00 1.14 4.72
CA ILE A 27 1.77 1.52 6.12
C ILE A 27 1.68 0.26 7.01
N ASN A 28 0.90 -0.74 6.59
CA ASN A 28 0.52 -1.86 7.44
C ASN A 28 0.94 -3.22 6.88
N CYS A 29 0.96 -4.23 7.75
CA CYS A 29 0.97 -5.65 7.39
C CYS A 29 -0.11 -6.38 8.19
N LEU A 30 -0.58 -7.55 7.75
CA LEU A 30 -1.69 -8.21 8.45
C LEU A 30 -1.29 -8.78 9.83
N ASP A 31 -0.04 -9.20 10.02
CA ASP A 31 0.43 -9.74 11.30
C ASP A 31 0.54 -8.70 12.43
N SER A 32 0.61 -7.40 12.10
CA SER A 32 0.66 -6.36 13.14
C SER A 32 -0.64 -6.25 13.96
N ASN A 33 -1.71 -6.94 13.54
CA ASN A 33 -2.99 -6.94 14.25
C ASN A 33 -3.14 -8.07 15.28
N LYS A 34 -2.14 -8.97 15.44
CA LYS A 34 -2.27 -10.16 16.33
C LYS A 34 -1.69 -9.96 17.73
N THR A 35 -0.83 -8.98 17.90
CA THR A 35 -0.39 -8.52 19.21
C THR A 35 -1.26 -7.37 19.66
N GLU A 36 -2.33 -7.66 20.42
CA GLU A 36 -2.84 -6.86 21.55
C GLU A 36 -4.36 -7.09 21.80
N HIS A 37 -4.72 -8.27 22.33
CA HIS A 37 -5.96 -8.46 23.11
C HIS A 37 -5.68 -8.64 24.61
N LYS A 38 -4.62 -8.03 25.12
CA LYS A 38 -4.34 -7.93 26.56
C LYS A 38 -4.05 -6.49 26.94
N GLU A 39 -5.10 -5.76 27.30
CA GLU A 39 -5.11 -4.57 28.18
C GLU A 39 -3.96 -3.54 28.07
N SER A 40 -3.39 -3.31 26.88
CA SER A 40 -2.52 -2.15 26.66
C SER A 40 -3.36 -0.87 26.73
N SER A 41 -2.94 0.12 27.53
CA SER A 41 -3.61 1.42 27.51
C SER A 41 -3.64 1.98 26.07
N LYS A 42 -4.73 2.66 25.67
CA LYS A 42 -4.90 3.22 24.31
C LYS A 42 -3.67 3.98 23.79
N LEU A 43 -2.88 4.57 24.69
CA LEU A 43 -1.64 5.27 24.37
C LEU A 43 -0.47 4.34 24.03
N ILE A 44 -0.30 3.21 24.73
CA ILE A 44 0.74 2.21 24.43
C ILE A 44 0.49 1.60 23.05
N TYR A 45 -0.76 1.24 22.75
CA TYR A 45 -1.14 0.77 21.42
C TYR A 45 -0.75 1.78 20.33
N ARG A 46 -1.08 3.07 20.52
CA ARG A 46 -0.71 4.14 19.57
C ARG A 46 0.81 4.29 19.39
N ILE A 47 1.58 4.15 20.47
CA ILE A 47 3.05 4.15 20.42
C ILE A 47 3.57 2.98 19.57
N ASN A 48 3.09 1.76 19.83
CA ASN A 48 3.51 0.56 19.11
C ASN A 48 3.11 0.61 17.64
N HIS A 49 1.93 1.15 17.34
CA HIS A 49 1.48 1.40 15.97
C HIS A 49 2.43 2.33 15.22
N LYS A 50 2.82 3.46 15.82
CA LYS A 50 3.76 4.41 15.20
C LYS A 50 5.14 3.81 14.97
N LYS A 51 5.67 3.02 15.91
CA LYS A 51 6.91 2.26 15.71
C LYS A 51 6.83 1.30 14.52
N THR A 52 5.68 0.66 14.35
CA THR A 52 5.44 -0.28 13.24
C THR A 52 5.39 0.46 11.90
N GLU A 53 4.67 1.59 11.83
CA GLU A 53 4.66 2.47 10.65
C GLU A 53 6.07 2.93 10.28
N GLU A 54 6.84 3.44 11.25
CA GLU A 54 8.22 3.91 11.03
C GLU A 54 9.13 2.79 10.51
N ALA A 55 9.05 1.60 11.12
CA ALA A 55 9.81 0.43 10.67
C ALA A 55 9.45 0.03 9.24
N SER A 56 8.19 0.21 8.85
CA SER A 56 7.71 -0.05 7.50
C SER A 56 8.23 0.98 6.48
N TYR A 57 8.15 2.28 6.80
CA TYR A 57 8.71 3.33 5.95
C TYR A 57 10.22 3.18 5.78
N THR A 58 10.94 2.81 6.84
CA THR A 58 12.38 2.51 6.78
C THR A 58 12.68 1.36 5.83
N PHE A 59 11.87 0.30 5.89
CA PHE A 59 12.00 -0.86 5.00
C PHE A 59 11.82 -0.47 3.53
N PHE A 60 10.73 0.23 3.18
CA PHE A 60 10.50 0.61 1.79
C PHE A 60 11.50 1.65 1.28
N ASN A 61 11.96 2.59 2.12
CA ASN A 61 13.04 3.51 1.76
C ASN A 61 14.31 2.78 1.33
N LYS A 62 14.67 1.70 2.03
CA LYS A 62 15.83 0.88 1.66
C LYS A 62 15.60 0.16 0.32
N TYR A 63 14.41 -0.39 0.10
CA TYR A 63 14.07 -1.13 -1.12
C TYR A 63 13.98 -0.25 -2.36
N LEU A 64 13.39 0.95 -2.25
CA LEU A 64 13.27 1.90 -3.35
C LEU A 64 14.64 2.32 -3.92
N LYS A 65 15.65 2.42 -3.05
CA LYS A 65 17.02 2.74 -3.44
C LYS A 65 17.75 1.57 -4.11
N LYS A 66 17.41 0.33 -3.73
CA LYS A 66 18.07 -0.89 -4.22
C LYS A 66 17.45 -1.42 -5.52
N THR A 67 16.14 -1.24 -5.70
CA THR A 67 15.37 -1.86 -6.78
C THR A 67 15.00 -0.83 -7.85
N LYS A 68 14.94 -1.24 -9.11
CA LYS A 68 14.58 -0.35 -10.23
C LYS A 68 13.09 -0.39 -10.56
N ASN A 69 12.42 -1.50 -10.26
CA ASN A 69 11.08 -1.85 -10.75
C ASN A 69 9.94 -1.61 -9.77
N LEU A 70 10.19 -0.93 -8.66
CA LEU A 70 9.20 -0.69 -7.62
C LEU A 70 8.74 0.77 -7.68
N PHE A 71 7.43 0.97 -7.87
CA PHE A 71 6.80 2.22 -8.26
C PHE A 71 5.51 2.49 -7.48
N VAL A 72 4.98 3.69 -7.61
CA VAL A 72 3.68 4.15 -7.10
C VAL A 72 2.97 4.99 -8.17
N THR A 73 1.66 5.21 -8.06
CA THR A 73 1.00 6.28 -8.82
C THR A 73 1.10 7.62 -8.10
N ASN A 74 0.80 8.71 -8.81
CA ASN A 74 0.85 10.04 -8.24
C ASN A 74 -0.15 10.20 -7.08
N LEU A 75 -1.36 9.65 -7.22
CA LEU A 75 -2.38 9.76 -6.17
C LEU A 75 -1.98 9.02 -4.89
N ILE A 76 -1.31 7.87 -4.98
CA ILE A 76 -0.75 7.19 -3.81
C ILE A 76 0.32 8.04 -3.10
N VAL A 77 1.12 8.82 -3.85
CA VAL A 77 2.06 9.78 -3.23
C VAL A 77 1.31 10.88 -2.48
N GLU A 78 0.21 11.39 -3.03
CA GLU A 78 -0.63 12.38 -2.36
C GLU A 78 -1.32 11.79 -1.13
N GLU A 79 -1.81 10.55 -1.19
CA GLU A 79 -2.32 9.85 -0.01
C GLU A 79 -1.25 9.74 1.07
N LEU A 80 -0.02 9.34 0.73
CA LEU A 80 1.07 9.25 1.69
C LEU A 80 1.47 10.61 2.27
N LYS A 81 1.25 11.71 1.54
CA LYS A 81 1.43 13.08 2.05
C LYS A 81 0.31 13.46 3.03
N CYS A 82 -0.93 13.13 2.70
CA CYS A 82 -2.16 13.50 3.41
C CYS A 82 -2.52 12.59 4.60
N ASN A 83 -2.12 11.30 4.59
CA ASN A 83 -2.31 10.30 5.65
C ASN A 83 -1.50 10.59 6.93
N ALA A 84 -1.22 11.87 7.20
CA ALA A 84 -0.80 12.35 8.50
C ALA A 84 -1.96 12.22 9.51
N GLY A 85 -2.33 11.00 9.87
CA GLY A 85 -3.26 10.73 10.95
C GLY A 85 -2.78 11.43 12.23
N ASN A 86 -3.62 12.35 12.74
CA ASN A 86 -3.23 13.46 13.61
C ASN A 86 -1.89 14.06 13.18
N SER A 87 -1.90 15.08 12.32
CA SER A 87 -0.72 15.90 12.10
C SER A 87 -0.06 16.21 13.45
N ILE A 88 1.27 16.28 13.54
CA ILE A 88 1.97 16.64 14.80
C ILE A 88 1.27 17.85 15.44
N ARG A 89 0.78 18.78 14.62
CA ARG A 89 -0.04 19.92 15.00
C ARG A 89 -1.35 19.55 15.72
N GLU A 90 -2.15 18.62 15.21
CA GLU A 90 -3.36 18.10 15.86
C GLU A 90 -3.08 17.30 17.14
N VAL A 91 -1.95 16.61 17.22
CA VAL A 91 -1.57 15.97 18.49
C VAL A 91 -1.17 17.05 19.48
N LEU A 92 -0.33 18.01 19.09
CA LEU A 92 0.14 19.10 19.94
C LEU A 92 -1.00 19.99 20.45
N SER A 93 -2.06 20.20 19.66
CA SER A 93 -3.21 21.01 20.09
C SER A 93 -4.07 20.36 21.19
N LYS A 94 -3.92 19.04 21.42
CA LYS A 94 -4.72 18.28 22.40
C LYS A 94 -4.09 18.18 23.79
N TYR A 95 -2.85 18.65 23.98
CA TYR A 95 -2.14 18.49 25.25
C TYR A 95 -1.64 19.83 25.81
N ASP A 96 -1.90 20.02 27.10
CA ASP A 96 -1.24 21.04 27.91
C ASP A 96 0.21 20.60 28.15
N TRP A 97 1.15 21.30 27.51
CA TRP A 97 2.58 20.97 27.50
C TRP A 97 3.21 20.98 28.90
N LEU A 98 2.59 21.68 29.86
CA LEU A 98 3.01 21.70 31.27
C LEU A 98 2.60 20.43 32.04
N LYS A 99 1.66 19.62 31.51
CA LYS A 99 1.09 18.44 32.18
C LYS A 99 1.42 17.11 31.51
N ILE A 100 2.30 17.13 30.49
CA ILE A 100 2.62 15.93 29.70
C ILE A 100 3.42 14.93 30.55
N ASN A 101 2.87 13.72 30.72
CA ASN A 101 3.54 12.62 31.40
C ASN A 101 4.60 11.93 30.51
N LYS A 102 5.42 11.05 31.10
CA LYS A 102 6.50 10.35 30.38
C LYS A 102 6.01 9.56 29.16
N LYS A 103 4.83 8.92 29.24
CA LYS A 103 4.28 8.10 28.15
C LYS A 103 3.84 8.94 26.97
N GLU A 104 3.23 10.10 27.21
CA GLU A 104 2.85 11.06 26.17
C GLU A 104 4.09 11.64 25.49
N LYS A 105 5.14 12.00 26.25
CA LYS A 105 6.44 12.41 25.67
C LYS A 105 7.00 11.35 24.73
N THR A 106 6.92 10.07 25.10
CA THR A 106 7.31 8.97 24.20
C THR A 106 6.45 8.96 22.95
N TYR A 107 5.13 9.03 23.07
CA TYR A 107 4.24 9.08 21.91
C TYR A 107 4.57 10.22 20.95
N PHE A 108 4.81 11.43 21.45
CA PHE A 108 5.23 12.56 20.61
C PHE A 108 6.54 12.30 19.85
N LYS A 109 7.53 11.71 20.53
CA LYS A 109 8.80 11.35 19.88
C LYS A 109 8.58 10.37 18.72
N GLU A 110 7.76 9.34 18.93
CA GLU A 110 7.45 8.35 17.89
C GLU A 110 6.69 8.99 16.71
N VAL A 111 5.72 9.87 16.97
CA VAL A 111 4.99 10.59 15.91
C VAL A 111 5.95 11.44 15.08
N CYS A 112 6.84 12.21 15.71
CA CYS A 112 7.85 13.01 15.03
C CYS A 112 8.82 12.17 14.19
N SER A 113 9.30 11.05 14.75
CA SER A 113 10.21 10.14 14.03
C SER A 113 9.53 9.51 12.82
N THR A 114 8.31 9.02 13.01
CA THR A 114 7.48 8.43 11.96
C THR A 114 7.24 9.44 10.83
N ASP A 115 6.86 10.69 11.15
CA ASP A 115 6.63 11.74 10.15
C ASP A 115 7.90 12.09 9.35
N LYS A 116 9.06 12.16 10.01
CA LYS A 116 10.35 12.38 9.34
C LYS A 116 10.66 11.25 8.36
N THR A 117 10.47 10.00 8.78
CA THR A 117 10.76 8.82 7.95
C THR A 117 9.78 8.72 6.77
N ARG A 118 8.50 9.04 6.99
CA ARG A 118 7.48 9.16 5.94
C ARG A 118 7.85 10.23 4.90
N LYS A 119 8.23 11.44 5.34
CA LYS A 119 8.69 12.51 4.43
C LYS A 119 9.90 12.07 3.58
N ASN A 120 10.83 11.33 4.17
CA ASN A 120 11.96 10.77 3.43
C ASN A 120 11.52 9.70 2.40
N LEU A 121 10.50 8.90 2.74
CA LEU A 121 9.89 7.95 1.80
C LEU A 121 9.24 8.67 0.62
N VAL A 122 8.41 9.67 0.89
CA VAL A 122 7.75 10.49 -0.14
C VAL A 122 8.78 11.12 -1.07
N LYS A 123 9.85 11.73 -0.53
CA LYS A 123 10.95 12.27 -1.34
C LYS A 123 11.62 11.21 -2.22
N SER A 124 11.84 10.01 -1.68
CA SER A 124 12.42 8.89 -2.42
C SER A 124 11.49 8.41 -3.55
N LEU A 125 10.18 8.46 -3.34
CA LEU A 125 9.18 8.11 -4.36
C LEU A 125 9.13 9.16 -5.48
N GLN A 126 9.12 10.44 -5.11
CA GLN A 126 9.11 11.56 -6.06
C GLN A 126 10.36 11.58 -6.95
N ASN A 127 11.48 11.03 -6.47
CA ASN A 127 12.71 10.87 -7.24
C ASN A 127 12.67 9.66 -8.20
N GLY A 128 11.74 9.69 -9.15
CA GLY A 128 11.70 8.75 -10.28
C GLY A 128 10.98 7.42 -10.04
N LYS A 129 10.17 7.31 -8.98
CA LYS A 129 9.37 6.10 -8.68
C LYS A 129 7.87 6.28 -8.91
N ILE A 130 7.45 7.47 -9.33
CA ILE A 130 6.08 7.71 -9.81
C ILE A 130 5.98 7.19 -11.24
N ILE A 131 5.04 6.29 -11.49
CA ILE A 131 4.79 5.79 -12.84
C ILE A 131 4.27 6.93 -13.73
N LYS A 132 4.78 6.97 -14.97
CA LYS A 132 4.30 7.88 -16.01
C LYS A 132 3.88 7.04 -17.21
N LEU A 133 2.65 7.19 -17.65
CA LEU A 133 2.14 6.60 -18.88
C LEU A 133 2.60 7.44 -20.07
N ASN A 134 2.93 6.79 -21.18
CA ASN A 134 3.12 7.48 -22.46
C ASN A 134 1.77 7.73 -23.15
N GLU A 135 1.77 8.43 -24.29
CA GLU A 135 0.53 8.78 -25.00
C GLU A 135 -0.33 7.57 -25.37
N TYR A 136 0.27 6.50 -25.89
CA TYR A 136 -0.43 5.25 -26.22
C TYR A 136 -1.07 4.61 -24.99
N GLU A 137 -0.35 4.60 -23.86
CA GLU A 137 -0.84 4.04 -22.60
C GLU A 137 -1.92 4.89 -21.97
N THR A 138 -1.87 6.22 -22.12
CA THR A 138 -2.93 7.14 -21.70
C THR A 138 -4.22 6.85 -22.46
N ASN A 139 -4.15 6.53 -23.75
CA ASN A 139 -5.34 6.14 -24.52
C ASN A 139 -5.96 4.84 -24.00
N ILE A 140 -5.14 3.85 -23.64
CA ILE A 140 -5.63 2.61 -23.02
C ILE A 140 -6.19 2.88 -21.62
N TYR A 141 -5.52 3.73 -20.84
CA TYR A 141 -6.00 4.16 -19.53
C TYR A 141 -7.39 4.77 -19.65
N ASN A 142 -7.61 5.72 -20.58
CA ASN A 142 -8.91 6.34 -20.81
C ASN A 142 -9.95 5.30 -21.24
N SER A 143 -9.58 4.39 -22.14
CA SER A 143 -10.46 3.30 -22.56
C SER A 143 -10.88 2.40 -21.39
N PHE A 144 -9.98 2.11 -20.45
CA PHE A 144 -10.32 1.34 -19.25
C PHE A 144 -11.10 2.16 -18.23
N SER A 145 -10.70 3.41 -17.99
CA SER A 145 -11.23 4.24 -16.91
C SER A 145 -12.61 4.82 -17.22
N GLU A 146 -12.91 5.09 -18.48
CA GLU A 146 -14.19 5.65 -18.96
C GLU A 146 -15.18 4.56 -19.41
N ASN A 147 -14.74 3.31 -19.53
CA ASN A 147 -15.64 2.20 -19.80
C ASN A 147 -16.64 2.07 -18.65
N LYS A 148 -17.94 2.21 -18.96
CA LYS A 148 -19.06 2.10 -17.99
C LYS A 148 -18.96 0.86 -17.10
N THR A 149 -18.47 -0.26 -17.65
CA THR A 149 -18.33 -1.54 -16.96
C THR A 149 -17.27 -1.50 -15.86
N ASN A 150 -16.22 -0.70 -16.04
CA ASN A 150 -15.12 -0.52 -15.09
C ASN A 150 -15.41 0.64 -14.14
N LEU A 151 -16.10 1.69 -14.58
CA LEU A 151 -16.62 2.74 -13.69
C LEU A 151 -17.51 2.17 -12.58
N TRP A 152 -18.30 1.13 -12.89
CA TRP A 152 -19.10 0.44 -11.89
C TRP A 152 -18.25 -0.20 -10.76
N LEU A 153 -17.00 -0.59 -11.04
CA LEU A 153 -16.10 -1.12 -9.99
C LEU A 153 -15.82 -0.07 -8.92
N LYS A 154 -15.69 1.20 -9.33
CA LYS A 154 -15.45 2.32 -8.40
C LYS A 154 -16.62 2.47 -7.43
N SER A 155 -17.86 2.40 -7.92
CA SER A 155 -19.05 2.52 -7.09
C SER A 155 -19.35 1.27 -6.27
N GLU A 156 -19.28 0.08 -6.86
CA GLU A 156 -19.67 -1.18 -6.21
C GLU A 156 -18.75 -1.50 -5.02
N ASN A 157 -17.44 -1.35 -5.22
CA ASN A 157 -16.46 -1.65 -4.18
C ASN A 157 -16.05 -0.39 -3.39
N ASN A 158 -16.73 0.76 -3.60
CA ASN A 158 -16.44 2.01 -2.90
C ASN A 158 -14.94 2.40 -2.96
N LEU A 159 -14.33 2.30 -4.14
CA LEU A 159 -12.92 2.65 -4.32
C LEU A 159 -12.72 4.16 -4.25
N SER A 160 -11.67 4.59 -3.57
CA SER A 160 -11.20 5.96 -3.68
C SER A 160 -10.74 6.27 -5.11
N GLU A 161 -10.55 7.55 -5.43
CA GLU A 161 -9.92 7.93 -6.70
C GLU A 161 -8.51 7.37 -6.84
N ALA A 162 -7.75 7.35 -5.75
CA ALA A 162 -6.39 6.84 -5.75
C ALA A 162 -6.36 5.33 -6.01
N ASP A 163 -7.25 4.57 -5.35
CA ASP A 163 -7.38 3.12 -5.53
C ASP A 163 -7.79 2.77 -6.97
N TYR A 164 -8.76 3.50 -7.52
CA TYR A 164 -9.21 3.29 -8.89
C TYR A 164 -8.11 3.61 -9.90
N ASP A 165 -7.47 4.79 -9.81
CA ASP A 165 -6.32 5.17 -10.64
C ASP A 165 -5.21 4.13 -10.56
N PHE A 166 -4.87 3.70 -9.34
CA PHE A 166 -3.84 2.71 -9.08
C PHE A 166 -4.14 1.36 -9.73
N LEU A 167 -5.40 0.90 -9.65
CA LEU A 167 -5.86 -0.32 -10.28
C LEU A 167 -5.75 -0.26 -11.82
N ILE A 168 -6.22 0.83 -12.42
CA ILE A 168 -6.21 0.97 -13.88
C ILE A 168 -4.77 1.11 -14.40
N ASN A 169 -3.90 1.87 -13.73
CA ASN A 169 -2.48 1.95 -14.07
C ASN A 169 -1.83 0.56 -14.06
N GLY A 170 -2.10 -0.27 -13.04
CA GLY A 170 -1.61 -1.63 -12.97
C GLY A 170 -2.02 -2.48 -14.17
N ALA A 171 -3.29 -2.37 -14.57
CA ALA A 171 -3.83 -3.09 -15.73
C ALA A 171 -3.19 -2.64 -17.04
N VAL A 172 -3.05 -1.32 -17.26
CA VAL A 172 -2.41 -0.73 -18.44
C VAL A 172 -0.99 -1.26 -18.58
N LEU A 173 -0.16 -1.12 -17.53
CA LEU A 173 1.23 -1.59 -17.55
C LEU A 173 1.34 -3.09 -17.85
N SER A 174 0.42 -3.89 -17.30
CA SER A 174 0.41 -5.35 -17.50
C SER A 174 0.15 -5.74 -18.96
N LYS A 175 -0.61 -4.90 -19.66
CA LYS A 175 -1.01 -5.06 -21.06
C LYS A 175 0.05 -4.49 -22.02
N THR A 176 0.71 -3.39 -21.67
CA THR A 176 1.59 -2.66 -22.59
C THR A 176 3.08 -2.89 -22.38
N ARG A 177 3.57 -3.00 -21.13
CA ARG A 177 5.01 -2.98 -20.84
C ARG A 177 5.58 -4.32 -20.39
N GLY A 178 4.89 -5.06 -19.52
CA GLY A 178 5.49 -6.23 -18.87
C GLY A 178 4.57 -6.90 -17.87
N LYS A 179 5.10 -7.79 -17.04
CA LYS A 179 4.37 -8.31 -15.89
C LYS A 179 4.35 -7.24 -14.80
N THR A 180 3.16 -6.98 -14.28
CA THR A 180 2.90 -6.00 -13.25
C THR A 180 2.35 -6.67 -12.00
N ALA A 181 2.90 -6.35 -10.84
CA ALA A 181 2.35 -6.73 -9.54
C ALA A 181 1.78 -5.50 -8.83
N ILE A 182 0.60 -5.64 -8.23
CA ILE A 182 0.09 -4.72 -7.23
C ILE A 182 0.35 -5.32 -5.84
N LEU A 183 0.92 -4.52 -4.94
CA LEU A 183 1.02 -4.84 -3.53
C LEU A 183 0.05 -3.94 -2.75
N SER A 184 -1.00 -4.53 -2.16
CA SER A 184 -2.00 -3.81 -1.38
C SER A 184 -2.61 -4.71 -0.31
N ASN A 185 -2.98 -4.10 0.81
CA ASN A 185 -3.77 -4.71 1.88
C ASN A 185 -5.24 -4.25 1.86
N ASP A 186 -5.64 -3.51 0.83
CA ASP A 186 -7.01 -3.07 0.62
C ASP A 186 -7.82 -4.19 -0.07
N PHE A 187 -8.83 -4.70 0.63
CA PHE A 187 -9.70 -5.77 0.14
C PHE A 187 -10.70 -5.30 -0.92
N PRO A 188 -11.39 -4.15 -0.76
CA PRO A 188 -12.12 -3.53 -1.86
C PRO A 188 -11.33 -3.43 -3.18
N LEU A 189 -10.06 -3.04 -3.11
CA LEU A 189 -9.16 -2.99 -4.26
C LEU A 189 -8.90 -4.40 -4.83
N LEU A 190 -8.68 -5.40 -3.99
CA LEU A 190 -8.53 -6.80 -4.41
C LEU A 190 -9.77 -7.32 -5.16
N TYR A 191 -10.97 -7.04 -4.65
CA TYR A 191 -12.21 -7.49 -5.30
C TYR A 191 -12.36 -6.84 -6.67
N SER A 192 -12.13 -5.53 -6.75
CA SER A 192 -12.12 -4.78 -8.01
C SER A 192 -11.07 -5.30 -9.00
N TYR A 193 -9.89 -5.66 -8.52
CA TYR A 193 -8.85 -6.29 -9.34
C TYR A 193 -9.32 -7.61 -9.96
N ARG A 194 -9.99 -8.47 -9.20
CA ARG A 194 -10.49 -9.75 -9.72
C ARG A 194 -11.53 -9.54 -10.82
N ASP A 195 -12.45 -8.61 -10.59
CA ASP A 195 -13.49 -8.29 -11.56
C ASP A 195 -12.90 -7.68 -12.83
N LEU A 196 -11.95 -6.74 -12.69
CA LEU A 196 -11.26 -6.13 -13.82
C LEU A 196 -10.49 -7.18 -14.64
N VAL A 197 -9.74 -8.06 -13.97
CA VAL A 197 -9.00 -9.15 -14.63
C VAL A 197 -9.93 -10.05 -15.43
N SER A 198 -11.09 -10.41 -14.88
CA SER A 198 -12.08 -11.23 -15.57
C SER A 198 -12.70 -10.51 -16.76
N LYS A 199 -13.16 -9.28 -16.57
CA LYS A 199 -13.85 -8.47 -17.59
C LYS A 199 -12.94 -8.12 -18.76
N GLU A 200 -11.72 -7.68 -18.49
CA GLU A 200 -10.74 -7.27 -19.49
C GLU A 200 -9.86 -8.44 -19.99
N ARG A 201 -10.17 -9.67 -19.55
CA ARG A 201 -9.46 -10.92 -19.93
C ARG A 201 -7.94 -10.83 -19.72
N LEU A 202 -7.53 -10.22 -18.61
CA LEU A 202 -6.12 -10.06 -18.25
C LEU A 202 -5.54 -11.37 -17.73
N SER A 203 -4.27 -11.66 -18.03
CA SER A 203 -3.60 -12.85 -17.48
C SER A 203 -3.15 -12.60 -16.04
N THR A 204 -3.59 -13.44 -15.11
CA THR A 204 -3.15 -13.40 -13.68
C THR A 204 -1.67 -13.79 -13.49
N GLU A 205 -1.02 -14.31 -14.53
CA GLU A 205 0.43 -14.54 -14.54
C GLU A 205 1.20 -13.27 -14.86
N ARG A 206 0.60 -12.39 -15.68
CA ARG A 206 1.17 -11.08 -16.04
C ARG A 206 0.73 -9.98 -15.08
N TYR A 207 -0.49 -9.99 -14.61
CA TYR A 207 -1.02 -9.00 -13.68
C TYR A 207 -1.30 -9.68 -12.34
N GLY A 208 -0.41 -9.53 -11.35
CA GLY A 208 -0.52 -10.21 -10.05
C GLY A 208 -0.96 -9.26 -8.94
N PHE A 209 -1.74 -9.76 -7.98
CA PHE A 209 -2.06 -9.05 -6.75
C PHE A 209 -1.45 -9.75 -5.54
N PHE A 210 -0.86 -8.99 -4.62
CA PHE A 210 -0.14 -9.51 -3.47
C PHE A 210 -0.52 -8.73 -2.21
N ILE A 211 -0.78 -9.49 -1.14
CA ILE A 211 -1.15 -8.96 0.17
C ILE A 211 0.03 -9.10 1.10
N ARG A 212 0.37 -8.04 1.83
CA ARG A 212 1.49 -8.01 2.74
C ARG A 212 1.12 -8.64 4.09
N GLN A 213 1.64 -9.84 4.32
CA GLN A 213 1.41 -10.60 5.54
C GLN A 213 2.35 -10.13 6.66
N LYS A 214 3.64 -9.98 6.35
CA LYS A 214 4.69 -9.52 7.28
C LYS A 214 5.57 -8.48 6.60
N LYS A 215 6.50 -7.88 7.36
CA LYS A 215 7.41 -6.82 6.90
C LYS A 215 7.97 -7.04 5.48
N GLU A 216 8.53 -8.21 5.19
CA GLU A 216 9.10 -8.54 3.88
C GLU A 216 8.34 -9.63 3.10
N PHE A 217 7.26 -10.17 3.67
CA PHE A 217 6.57 -11.34 3.14
C PHE A 217 5.16 -11.02 2.67
N PHE A 218 4.85 -11.53 1.50
CA PHE A 218 3.60 -11.29 0.79
C PHE A 218 2.97 -12.61 0.39
N GLN A 219 1.65 -12.62 0.26
CA GLN A 219 0.89 -13.75 -0.27
C GLN A 219 0.26 -13.32 -1.59
N LYS A 220 0.46 -14.10 -2.66
CA LYS A 220 -0.26 -13.88 -3.91
C LYS A 220 -1.75 -14.18 -3.69
N ALA A 221 -2.62 -13.25 -4.06
CA ALA A 221 -4.06 -13.50 -4.07
C ALA A 221 -4.41 -14.33 -5.32
N TYR A 222 -4.95 -15.53 -5.13
CA TYR A 222 -5.45 -16.37 -6.23
C TYR A 222 -6.97 -16.21 -6.36
N ASN A 223 -7.50 -16.55 -7.54
CA ASN A 223 -8.91 -16.38 -7.89
C ASN A 223 -9.91 -17.15 -7.00
N ASN A 224 -9.47 -18.11 -6.16
CA ASN A 224 -10.36 -18.92 -5.32
C ASN A 224 -9.78 -19.28 -3.92
N SER A 225 -8.86 -18.49 -3.38
CA SER A 225 -8.18 -18.82 -2.13
C SER A 225 -8.56 -17.92 -0.97
N GLN A 226 -9.05 -18.52 0.12
CA GLN A 226 -9.12 -17.92 1.45
C GLN A 226 -7.77 -17.25 1.78
N ILE A 227 -7.76 -15.94 1.90
CA ILE A 227 -6.64 -15.19 2.46
C ILE A 227 -6.58 -15.62 3.93
N ASN A 228 -5.43 -16.12 4.38
CA ASN A 228 -5.29 -16.57 5.76
C ASN A 228 -5.30 -15.34 6.68
N LEU A 229 -6.49 -14.95 7.12
CA LEU A 229 -6.65 -13.96 8.18
C LEU A 229 -6.30 -14.58 9.56
N ASN A 230 -6.16 -15.92 9.65
CA ASN A 230 -6.05 -16.68 10.90
C ASN A 230 -4.74 -17.49 11.07
N SER A 231 -3.56 -16.94 10.76
CA SER A 231 -2.28 -17.44 11.35
C SER A 231 -1.76 -16.56 12.46
#